data_AF-A0A846ND88-F1
#
_entry.id   AF-A0A846ND88-F1
#
_cell.length_a   1.000
_cell.length_b   1.000
_cell.length_c   1.000
_cell.angle_alpha   90.00
_cell.angle_beta   90.00
_cell.angle_gamma   90.00
#
_symmetry.space_group_name_H-M   'P 1'
#
loop_
_entity.id
_entity.type
_entity.pdbx_description
1 polymer ?
#
loop_
_entity_poly.entity_id
_entity_poly.type
_entity_poly.pdbx_seq_one_letter_code
_entity_poly.pdbx_strand_id
1 'polypeptide(L)'
;MKEKALKAYEAIFSNQETIVIEGAAYHMERTPRANLRFFNIEGYSFLEQNPRKSSHWAKLAREGSLIMWVMRGRRYLGQVRDGVFHDLRKK
;
A
#
# COMPACT_ATOMS: atom_id res chain seq x y z
N MET A 1 -1.83 -5.79 -11.70
CA MET A 1 -1.69 -5.79 -10.21
C MET A 1 -0.31 -5.30 -9.76
N LYS A 2 0.80 -5.97 -10.15
CA LYS A 2 2.16 -5.53 -9.78
C LYS A 2 2.42 -4.06 -10.12
N GLU A 3 2.14 -3.65 -11.35
CA GLU A 3 2.36 -2.27 -11.81
C GLU A 3 1.56 -1.24 -11.00
N LYS A 4 0.24 -1.45 -10.86
CA LYS A 4 -0.63 -0.62 -9.99
C LYS A 4 -0.09 -0.54 -8.55
N ALA A 5 0.43 -1.65 -8.01
CA ALA A 5 1.01 -1.69 -6.68
C ALA A 5 2.31 -0.88 -6.58
N LEU A 6 3.22 -0.99 -7.53
CA LEU A 6 4.46 -0.22 -7.53
C LEU A 6 4.17 1.28 -7.67
N LYS A 7 3.23 1.65 -8.55
CA LYS A 7 2.82 3.06 -8.72
C LYS A 7 2.17 3.65 -7.47
N ALA A 8 1.26 2.92 -6.83
CA ALA A 8 0.66 3.35 -5.57
C ALA A 8 1.69 3.42 -4.43
N TYR A 9 2.62 2.48 -4.38
CA TYR A 9 3.73 2.48 -3.42
C TYR A 9 4.60 3.72 -3.56
N GLU A 10 5.08 4.00 -4.77
CA GLU A 10 5.90 5.17 -5.06
C GLU A 10 5.17 6.44 -4.63
N ALA A 11 3.89 6.58 -4.98
CA ALA A 11 3.10 7.75 -4.65
C ALA A 11 2.87 7.93 -3.14
N ILE A 12 2.56 6.85 -2.41
CA ILE A 12 2.43 6.90 -0.95
C ILE A 12 3.73 7.39 -0.31
N PHE A 13 4.87 6.83 -0.70
CA PHE A 13 6.13 7.13 -0.04
C PHE A 13 6.86 8.37 -0.57
N SER A 14 6.45 8.92 -1.71
CA SER A 14 6.86 10.25 -2.20
C SER A 14 5.87 11.36 -1.82
N ASN A 15 4.77 11.03 -1.14
CA ASN A 15 3.68 11.94 -0.80
C ASN A 15 3.02 12.61 -2.03
N GLN A 16 2.86 11.83 -3.10
CA GLN A 16 2.11 12.22 -4.28
C GLN A 16 0.61 11.95 -4.07
N GLU A 17 -0.17 13.03 -3.93
CA GLU A 17 -1.61 12.96 -3.60
C GLU A 17 -2.49 12.38 -4.71
N THR A 18 -2.04 12.34 -5.96
CA THR A 18 -2.84 11.86 -7.10
C THR A 18 -1.99 11.05 -8.08
N ILE A 19 -2.51 9.91 -8.52
CA ILE A 19 -1.91 9.07 -9.56
C ILE A 19 -2.92 8.76 -10.65
N VAL A 20 -2.42 8.60 -11.88
CA VAL A 20 -3.23 8.17 -13.03
C VAL A 20 -2.92 6.71 -13.35
N ILE A 21 -3.92 5.85 -13.39
CA ILE A 21 -3.80 4.44 -13.77
C ILE A 21 -4.84 4.17 -14.86
N GLU A 22 -4.38 3.66 -16.01
CA GLU A 22 -5.25 3.31 -17.14
C GLU A 22 -6.19 4.47 -17.57
N GLY A 23 -5.68 5.71 -17.51
CA GLY A 23 -6.43 6.92 -17.87
C GLY A 23 -7.37 7.47 -16.78
N ALA A 24 -7.55 6.76 -15.67
CA ALA A 24 -8.34 7.22 -14.52
C ALA A 24 -7.44 7.81 -13.42
N ALA A 25 -7.85 8.94 -12.86
CA ALA A 25 -7.18 9.56 -11.72
C ALA A 25 -7.70 8.98 -10.39
N TYR A 26 -6.77 8.71 -9.48
CA TYR A 26 -7.04 8.21 -8.13
C TYR A 26 -6.33 9.11 -7.12
N HIS A 27 -7.00 9.41 -6.01
CA HIS A 27 -6.52 10.30 -4.97
C HIS A 27 -6.12 9.52 -3.72
N MET A 28 -5.08 10.00 -3.04
CA MET A 28 -4.62 9.41 -1.79
C MET A 28 -5.62 9.74 -0.68
N GLU A 29 -5.99 8.73 0.08
CA GLU A 29 -6.86 8.85 1.23
C GLU A 29 -6.11 8.48 2.51
N ARG A 30 -6.71 8.80 3.66
CA ARG A 30 -6.15 8.50 4.98
C ARG A 30 -7.15 7.74 5.84
N THR A 31 -6.70 6.68 6.48
CA THR A 31 -7.57 5.90 7.38
C THR A 31 -7.97 6.76 8.59
N PRO A 32 -9.26 6.83 8.97
CA PRO A 32 -9.73 7.79 9.97
C PRO A 32 -9.07 7.67 11.35
N ARG A 33 -8.77 6.43 11.80
CA ARG A 33 -8.25 6.19 13.15
C ARG A 33 -6.73 6.23 13.24
N ALA A 34 -6.05 5.79 12.18
CA ALA A 34 -4.61 5.59 12.23
C ALA A 34 -3.83 6.61 11.38
N ASN A 35 -4.54 7.40 10.58
CA ASN A 35 -4.01 8.38 9.63
C ASN A 35 -3.08 7.77 8.56
N LEU A 36 -3.29 6.49 8.25
CA LEU A 36 -2.50 5.75 7.28
C LEU A 36 -2.91 6.10 5.86
N ARG A 37 -1.94 6.41 5.01
CA ARG A 37 -2.09 6.67 3.57
C ARG A 37 -2.52 5.41 2.83
N PHE A 38 -3.49 5.55 1.94
CA PHE A 38 -3.88 4.48 1.02
C PHE A 38 -4.50 5.00 -0.27
N PHE A 39 -4.53 4.14 -1.29
CA PHE A 39 -5.34 4.34 -2.48
C PHE A 39 -6.41 3.25 -2.59
N ASN A 40 -7.59 3.61 -3.10
CA ASN A 40 -8.57 2.65 -3.60
C ASN A 40 -8.57 2.72 -5.13
N ILE A 41 -8.12 1.64 -5.78
CA ILE A 41 -8.06 1.55 -7.24
C ILE A 41 -8.79 0.29 -7.66
N GLU A 42 -9.90 0.45 -8.39
CA GLU A 42 -10.70 -0.67 -8.93
C GLU A 42 -11.09 -1.73 -7.88
N GLY A 43 -11.43 -1.30 -6.67
CA GLY A 43 -11.82 -2.19 -5.58
C GLY A 43 -10.66 -2.90 -4.88
N TYR A 44 -9.42 -2.55 -5.20
CA TYR A 44 -8.23 -2.93 -4.45
C TYR A 44 -7.77 -1.78 -3.55
N SER A 45 -7.40 -2.09 -2.33
CA SER A 45 -6.81 -1.14 -1.38
C SER A 45 -5.30 -1.32 -1.34
N PHE A 46 -4.58 -0.21 -1.53
CA PHE A 46 -3.14 -0.10 -1.47
C PHE A 46 -2.78 0.71 -0.23
N LEU A 47 -2.53 0.04 0.90
CA LEU A 47 -2.49 0.65 2.24
C LEU A 47 -1.07 0.57 2.83
N GLU A 48 -0.53 1.67 3.32
CA GLU A 48 0.75 1.66 4.02
C GLU A 48 0.70 0.85 5.33
N GLN A 49 1.82 0.22 5.69
CA GLN A 49 1.95 -0.53 6.92
C GLN A 49 1.78 0.40 8.12
N ASN A 50 0.93 -0.01 9.07
CA ASN A 50 0.80 0.68 10.34
C ASN A 50 1.99 0.35 11.26
N PRO A 51 2.89 1.32 11.57
CA PRO A 51 4.03 1.07 12.44
C PRO A 51 3.63 0.90 13.91
N ARG A 52 2.39 1.19 14.30
CA ARG A 52 1.89 1.06 15.68
C ARG A 52 1.38 -0.35 16.02
N LYS A 53 1.36 -1.27 15.06
CA LYS A 53 0.95 -2.67 15.32
C LYS A 53 2.08 -3.47 15.97
N SER A 54 1.74 -4.61 16.57
CA SER A 54 2.69 -5.54 17.19
C SER A 54 3.29 -6.57 16.21
N SER A 55 2.99 -6.47 14.91
CA SER A 55 3.46 -7.43 13.92
C SER A 55 4.94 -7.25 13.57
N HIS A 56 5.56 -8.31 13.05
CA HIS A 56 6.90 -8.26 12.47
C HIS A 56 7.05 -7.13 11.42
N TRP A 57 6.03 -6.96 10.57
CA TRP A 57 6.00 -5.89 9.57
C TRP A 57 5.97 -4.48 10.16
N ALA A 58 5.27 -4.30 11.29
CA ALA A 58 5.27 -3.03 11.98
C ALA A 58 6.62 -2.74 12.63
N LYS A 59 7.35 -3.77 13.09
CA LYS A 59 8.74 -3.62 13.54
C LYS A 59 9.63 -3.11 12.41
N LEU A 60 9.60 -3.76 11.24
CA LEU A 60 10.37 -3.33 10.08
C LEU A 60 10.03 -1.90 9.64
N ALA A 61 8.74 -1.52 9.66
CA ALA A 61 8.32 -0.16 9.35
C ALA A 61 8.86 0.88 10.32
N ARG A 62 8.97 0.54 11.62
CA ARG A 62 9.62 1.42 12.62
C ARG A 62 11.14 1.51 12.41
N GLU A 63 11.74 0.49 11.82
CA GLU A 63 13.18 0.42 11.52
C GLU A 63 13.54 1.06 10.16
N GLY A 64 12.56 1.61 9.44
CA GLY A 64 12.76 2.39 8.22
C GLY A 64 12.35 1.68 6.93
N SER A 65 11.91 0.41 6.97
CA SER A 65 11.37 -0.25 5.79
C SER A 65 10.05 0.39 5.34
N LEU A 66 9.92 0.59 4.04
CA LEU A 66 8.71 1.11 3.44
C LEU A 66 7.86 -0.07 2.98
N ILE A 67 6.69 -0.24 3.60
CA ILE A 67 5.85 -1.42 3.38
C ILE A 67 4.43 -0.97 3.04
N MET A 68 3.88 -1.53 1.96
CA MET A 68 2.50 -1.32 1.53
C MET A 68 1.82 -2.65 1.24
N TRP A 69 0.55 -2.77 1.63
CA TRP A 69 -0.28 -3.95 1.38
C TRP A 69 -1.20 -3.74 0.19
N VAL A 70 -1.42 -4.82 -0.57
CA VAL A 70 -2.47 -4.90 -1.58
C VAL A 70 -3.56 -5.82 -1.07
N MET A 71 -4.76 -5.28 -0.90
CA MET A 71 -5.90 -6.00 -0.33
C MET A 71 -7.14 -5.88 -1.22
N ARG A 72 -8.05 -6.84 -1.10
CA ARG A 72 -9.43 -6.74 -1.61
C ARG A 72 -10.39 -7.10 -0.49
N GLY A 73 -11.11 -6.10 0.02
CA GLY A 73 -11.84 -6.23 1.28
C GLY A 73 -10.89 -6.60 2.42
N ARG A 74 -11.12 -7.74 3.08
CA ARG A 74 -10.28 -8.25 4.18
C ARG A 74 -9.14 -9.17 3.74
N ARG A 75 -9.05 -9.51 2.45
CA ARG A 75 -8.07 -10.47 1.94
C ARG A 75 -6.79 -9.76 1.51
N TYR A 76 -5.66 -10.20 2.05
CA TYR A 76 -4.33 -9.79 1.61
C TYR A 76 -3.95 -10.56 0.35
N LEU A 77 -3.61 -9.83 -0.73
CA LEU A 77 -3.28 -10.40 -2.04
C LEU A 77 -1.80 -10.20 -2.40
N GLY A 78 -1.17 -9.16 -1.84
CA GLY A 78 0.22 -8.84 -2.12
C GLY A 78 0.78 -7.84 -1.12
N GLN A 79 2.08 -7.62 -1.22
CA GLN A 79 2.80 -6.61 -0.45
C GLN A 79 3.87 -6.00 -1.36
N VAL A 80 4.09 -4.69 -1.26
CA VAL A 80 5.32 -4.05 -1.74
C VAL A 80 6.18 -3.74 -0.52
N ARG A 81 7.44 -4.17 -0.54
CA ARG A 81 8.43 -3.87 0.49
C ARG A 81 9.66 -3.31 -0.19
N ASP A 82 10.06 -2.10 0.19
CA ASP A 82 11.26 -1.43 -0.29
C ASP A 82 11.36 -1.46 -1.84
N GLY A 83 10.22 -1.19 -2.51
CA GLY A 83 10.10 -1.18 -3.97
C GLY A 83 9.90 -2.56 -4.63
N VAL A 84 9.91 -3.65 -3.87
CA VAL A 84 9.76 -5.02 -4.41
C VAL A 84 8.36 -5.56 -4.17
N PHE A 85 7.65 -5.94 -5.24
CA PHE A 85 6.34 -6.56 -5.15
C PHE A 85 6.43 -8.07 -4.86
N HIS A 86 5.72 -8.50 -3.82
CA HIS A 86 5.55 -9.89 -3.41
C HIS A 86 4.07 -10.31 -3.58
N ASP A 87 3.83 -11.33 -4.39
CA ASP A 87 2.48 -11.90 -4.60
C ASP A 87 2.18 -12.93 -3.50
N LEU A 88 1.18 -12.67 -2.67
CA LEU A 88 0.82 -13.53 -1.54
C LEU A 88 -0.21 -14.60 -1.92
N ARG A 89 -0.76 -14.56 -3.14
CA ARG A 89 -1.70 -15.57 -3.64
C ARG A 89 -1.00 -16.85 -4.12
N LYS A 90 0.32 -16.77 -4.33
CA LYS A 90 1.17 -17.89 -4.78
C LYS A 90 1.76 -18.68 -3.62
N LYS A 91 1.35 -18.38 -2.38
CA LYS A 91 1.70 -19.12 -1.18
C LYS A 91 0.58 -20.07 -0.78
#